data_AF-A0A2D1GRR8-F1
#
_entry.id   AF-A0A2D1GRR8-F1
#
_cell.length_a   1.000
_cell.length_b   1.000
_cell.length_c   1.000
_cell.angle_alpha   90.00
_cell.angle_beta   90.00
_cell.angle_gamma   90.00
#
_symmetry.space_group_name_H-M   'P 1'
#
loop_
_entity.id
_entity.type
_entity.pdbx_description
1 polymer ?
#
loop_
_entity_poly.entity_id
_entity_poly.type
_entity_poly.pdbx_seq_one_letter_code
_entity_poly.pdbx_strand_id
1 'polypeptide(L)'
;MIFWSGLLFLYMCFSLDSASTLYIFILVTSALMSLMLSSRWYHVMIILMILEMLMLLVFISLNLALGLAGLSGVCVFIFITLSVAEASVGMSLLTMMIRSNGNDFMEASIF
;
A
#
# COMPACT_ATOMS: atom_id res chain seq x y z
N MET A 1 14.08 -12.69 1.23
CA MET A 1 13.37 -12.36 -0.03
C MET A 1 13.30 -10.85 -0.29
N ILE A 2 12.93 -10.01 0.68
CA ILE A 2 12.91 -8.54 0.54
C ILE A 2 14.27 -7.92 0.17
N PHE A 3 15.37 -8.44 0.70
CA PHE A 3 16.71 -7.95 0.37
C PHE A 3 17.09 -8.18 -1.11
N TRP A 4 16.73 -9.34 -1.66
CA TRP A 4 17.02 -9.69 -3.04
C TRP A 4 16.12 -8.93 -4.03
N SER A 5 14.86 -8.64 -3.67
CA SER A 5 14.01 -7.77 -4.49
C SER A 5 14.52 -6.32 -4.51
N GLY A 6 15.12 -5.84 -3.40
CA GLY A 6 15.76 -4.52 -3.36
C GLY A 6 17.00 -4.42 -4.25
N LEU A 7 17.81 -5.49 -4.31
CA LEU A 7 19.02 -5.57 -5.15
C LEU A 7 18.69 -5.61 -6.65
N LEU A 8 17.61 -6.33 -7.01
CA LEU A 8 17.13 -6.39 -8.40
C LEU A 8 16.56 -5.04 -8.84
N PHE A 9 15.89 -4.30 -7.95
CA PHE A 9 15.45 -2.94 -8.20
C PHE A 9 16.63 -1.99 -8.46
N LEU A 10 17.69 -2.06 -7.65
CA LEU A 10 18.91 -1.26 -7.85
C LEU A 10 19.61 -1.56 -9.18
N TYR A 11 19.66 -2.83 -9.59
CA TYR A 11 20.25 -3.25 -10.87
C TYR A 11 19.48 -2.71 -12.08
N MET A 12 18.14 -2.75 -12.02
CA MET A 12 17.29 -2.19 -13.07
C MET A 12 17.34 -0.65 -13.10
N CYS A 13 17.59 -0.01 -11.96
CA CYS A 13 17.70 1.46 -11.86
C CYS A 13 18.93 2.01 -12.61
N PHE A 14 20.02 1.24 -12.70
CA PHE A 14 21.26 1.69 -13.33
C PHE A 14 21.26 1.59 -14.86
N SER A 15 20.35 0.82 -15.45
CA SER A 15 20.38 0.45 -16.88
C SER A 15 19.22 1.02 -17.71
N LEU A 16 18.22 1.64 -17.08
CA LEU A 16 16.95 2.05 -17.71
C LEU A 16 16.64 3.53 -17.49
N ASP A 17 15.80 4.10 -18.37
CA ASP A 17 15.32 5.47 -18.24
C ASP A 17 14.52 5.68 -16.94
N SER A 18 14.66 6.87 -16.35
CA SER A 18 14.10 7.25 -15.05
C SER A 18 12.58 7.03 -14.92
N ALA A 19 11.81 7.19 -16.00
CA ALA A 19 10.37 6.91 -15.96
C ALA A 19 10.10 5.40 -15.95
N SER A 20 10.82 4.63 -16.75
CA SER A 20 10.65 3.18 -16.85
C SER A 20 11.04 2.44 -15.56
N THR A 21 12.05 2.93 -14.84
CA THR A 21 12.45 2.37 -13.54
C THR A 21 11.36 2.57 -12.48
N LEU A 22 10.67 3.70 -12.48
CA LEU A 22 9.55 3.98 -11.59
C LEU A 22 8.34 3.07 -11.87
N TYR A 23 8.01 2.81 -13.14
CA TYR A 23 6.92 1.87 -13.48
C TYR A 23 7.23 0.44 -13.03
N ILE A 24 8.48 -0.01 -13.21
CA ILE A 24 8.91 -1.34 -12.76
C ILE A 24 8.86 -1.42 -11.22
N PHE A 25 9.27 -0.36 -10.51
CA PHE A 25 9.13 -0.29 -9.05
C PHE A 25 7.68 -0.50 -8.60
N ILE A 26 6.74 0.21 -9.23
CA ILE A 26 5.32 0.15 -8.89
C ILE A 26 4.78 -1.26 -9.12
N LEU A 27 5.15 -1.90 -10.22
CA LEU A 27 4.71 -3.25 -10.56
C LEU A 27 5.24 -4.28 -9.55
N VAL A 28 6.54 -4.25 -9.26
CA VAL A 28 7.15 -5.20 -8.30
C VAL A 28 6.55 -5.03 -6.91
N THR A 29 6.39 -3.80 -6.45
CA THR A 29 5.82 -3.53 -5.11
C THR A 29 4.35 -3.96 -5.01
N SER A 30 3.52 -3.69 -6.02
CA SER A 30 2.13 -4.19 -6.04
C SER A 30 2.04 -5.72 -6.01
N ALA A 31 2.90 -6.40 -6.75
CA ALA A 31 2.95 -7.86 -6.78
C ALA A 31 3.35 -8.43 -5.40
N LEU A 32 4.37 -7.86 -4.76
CA LEU A 32 4.79 -8.26 -3.41
C LEU A 32 3.67 -8.05 -2.38
N MET A 33 2.96 -6.91 -2.44
CA MET A 33 1.86 -6.63 -1.51
C MET A 33 0.71 -7.64 -1.68
N SER A 34 0.36 -7.99 -2.93
CA SER A 34 -0.67 -8.99 -3.19
C SER A 34 -0.33 -10.36 -2.61
N LEU A 35 0.95 -10.75 -2.68
CA LEU A 35 1.44 -12.01 -2.12
C LEU A 35 1.48 -11.95 -0.59
N MET A 36 1.90 -10.84 0.01
CA MET A 36 1.86 -10.66 1.47
C MET A 36 0.43 -10.77 1.99
N LEU A 37 -0.51 -10.10 1.32
CA LEU A 37 -1.92 -10.16 1.66
C LEU A 37 -2.41 -11.61 1.61
N SER A 38 -2.09 -12.36 0.54
CA SER A 38 -2.45 -13.78 0.38
C SER A 38 -2.03 -14.69 1.54
N SER A 39 -0.96 -14.35 2.25
CA SER A 39 -0.34 -15.20 3.25
C SER A 39 -0.81 -14.97 4.69
N ARG A 40 -1.23 -13.75 5.03
CA ARG A 40 -1.35 -13.28 6.43
C ARG A 40 -2.63 -12.46 6.68
N TRP A 41 -3.76 -12.93 6.16
CA TRP A 41 -5.08 -12.28 6.31
C TRP A 41 -5.69 -12.32 7.72
N TYR A 42 -5.12 -13.11 8.64
CA TYR A 42 -5.77 -13.40 9.90
C TYR A 42 -5.65 -12.27 10.92
N HIS A 43 -4.61 -11.44 10.87
CA HIS A 43 -4.48 -10.27 11.75
C HIS A 43 -4.94 -8.99 11.04
N VAL A 44 -5.90 -8.30 11.62
CA VAL A 44 -6.42 -7.03 11.09
C VAL A 44 -5.34 -5.97 11.00
N MET A 45 -4.41 -5.93 11.96
CA MET A 45 -3.27 -5.02 11.93
C MET A 45 -2.42 -5.17 10.67
N ILE A 46 -2.21 -6.40 10.20
CA ILE A 46 -1.43 -6.67 8.99
C ILE A 46 -2.19 -6.18 7.76
N ILE A 47 -3.51 -6.37 7.72
CA ILE A 47 -4.35 -5.88 6.63
C ILE A 47 -4.32 -4.34 6.56
N LEU A 48 -4.44 -3.65 7.69
CA LEU A 48 -4.40 -2.18 7.75
C LEU A 48 -3.05 -1.63 7.25
N MET A 49 -1.94 -2.24 7.66
CA MET A 49 -0.61 -1.86 7.19
C MET A 49 -0.44 -2.10 5.67
N ILE A 50 -0.97 -3.20 5.13
CA ILE A 50 -0.93 -3.45 3.68
C ILE A 50 -1.78 -2.41 2.92
N LEU A 51 -2.94 -2.02 3.48
CA LEU A 51 -3.80 -1.00 2.88
C LEU A 51 -3.10 0.37 2.83
N GLU A 52 -2.42 0.77 3.90
CA GLU A 52 -1.65 2.03 3.94
C GLU A 52 -0.52 2.03 2.90
N MET A 53 0.18 0.90 2.76
CA MET A 53 1.20 0.74 1.71
C MET A 53 0.62 0.80 0.29
N LEU A 54 -0.61 0.28 0.07
CA LEU A 54 -1.31 0.40 -1.21
C LEU A 54 -1.66 1.86 -1.51
N MET A 55 -2.15 2.62 -0.53
CA MET A 55 -2.50 4.04 -0.70
C MET A 55 -1.28 4.89 -1.05
N LEU A 56 -0.12 4.60 -0.45
CA LEU A 56 1.16 5.22 -0.83
C LEU A 56 1.58 4.88 -2.27
N LEU A 57 1.38 3.63 -2.70
CA LEU A 57 1.67 3.23 -4.07
C LEU A 57 0.79 3.98 -5.09
N VAL A 58 -0.51 4.09 -4.79
CA VAL A 58 -1.45 4.84 -5.62
C VAL A 58 -1.03 6.32 -5.66
N PHE A 59 -0.66 6.91 -4.53
CA PHE A 59 -0.15 8.28 -4.47
C PHE A 59 1.05 8.51 -5.41
N ILE A 60 2.05 7.62 -5.42
CA ILE A 60 3.22 7.73 -6.31
C ILE A 60 2.78 7.63 -7.78
N SER A 61 1.92 6.67 -8.12
CA SER A 61 1.44 6.48 -9.49
C SER A 61 0.63 7.68 -10.01
N LEU A 62 -0.18 8.29 -9.14
CA LEU A 62 -1.05 9.41 -9.48
C LEU A 62 -0.25 10.69 -9.68
N ASN A 63 0.79 10.92 -8.86
CA ASN A 63 1.74 12.02 -9.08
C ASN A 63 2.50 11.87 -10.40
N LEU A 64 2.95 10.66 -10.76
CA LEU A 64 3.63 10.41 -12.03
C LEU A 64 2.70 10.69 -13.21
N ALA A 65 1.46 10.18 -13.15
CA ALA A 65 0.46 10.38 -14.21
C ALA A 65 0.11 11.86 -14.41
N LEU A 66 -0.12 12.60 -13.31
CA LEU A 66 -0.41 14.04 -13.39
C LEU A 66 0.79 14.85 -13.87
N GLY A 67 2.02 14.48 -13.46
CA GLY A 67 3.25 15.11 -13.92
C GLY A 67 3.45 14.95 -15.44
N LEU A 68 3.18 13.76 -15.99
CA LEU A 68 3.23 13.50 -17.42
C LEU A 68 2.12 14.23 -18.19
N ALA A 69 0.93 14.35 -17.59
CA ALA A 69 -0.18 15.08 -18.18
C ALA A 69 -0.06 16.62 -18.01
N GLY A 70 0.90 17.11 -17.23
CA GLY A 70 1.07 18.54 -16.92
C GLY A 70 -0.10 19.13 -16.11
N LEU A 71 -0.85 18.30 -15.39
CA LEU A 71 -2.04 18.72 -14.63
C LEU A 71 -1.66 19.22 -13.23
N SER A 72 -2.50 20.08 -12.66
CA SER A 72 -2.30 20.61 -11.31
C SER A 72 -2.44 19.53 -10.22
N GLY A 73 -1.58 19.57 -9.19
CA GLY A 73 -1.57 18.63 -8.07
C GLY A 73 -2.73 18.73 -7.06
N VAL A 74 -3.79 19.48 -7.35
CA VAL A 74 -4.94 19.63 -6.44
C VAL A 74 -5.63 18.28 -6.19
N CYS A 75 -5.72 17.43 -7.22
CA CYS A 75 -6.28 16.08 -7.10
C CYS A 75 -5.49 15.21 -6.11
N VAL A 76 -4.16 15.34 -6.11
CA VAL A 76 -3.26 14.61 -5.19
C VAL A 76 -3.51 15.03 -3.74
N PHE A 77 -3.67 16.34 -3.50
CA PHE A 77 -3.92 16.85 -2.16
C PHE A 77 -5.24 16.31 -1.60
N ILE A 78 -6.32 16.35 -2.39
CA ILE A 78 -7.62 15.79 -1.99
C ILE A 78 -7.48 14.29 -1.70
N PHE A 79 -6.77 13.55 -2.56
CA PHE A 79 -6.55 12.11 -2.38
C PHE A 79 -5.88 11.77 -1.04
N ILE A 80 -4.80 12.47 -0.66
CA ILE A 80 -4.12 12.20 0.62
C ILE A 80 -5.03 12.50 1.83
N THR A 81 -5.80 13.59 1.78
CA THR A 81 -6.69 13.92 2.91
C THR A 81 -7.76 12.85 3.11
N LEU A 82 -8.30 12.29 2.03
CA LEU A 82 -9.23 11.17 2.08
C LEU A 82 -8.55 9.87 2.56
N SER A 83 -7.33 9.60 2.10
CA SER A 83 -6.60 8.39 2.52
C SER A 83 -6.29 8.36 4.02
N VAL A 84 -5.93 9.51 4.60
CA VAL A 84 -5.70 9.64 6.05
C VAL A 84 -7.00 9.49 6.83
N ALA A 85 -8.10 10.02 6.31
CA ALA A 85 -9.42 9.85 6.92
C ALA A 85 -9.83 8.37 6.96
N GLU A 86 -9.67 7.65 5.86
CA GLU A 86 -9.93 6.19 5.79
C GLU A 86 -9.07 5.42 6.80
N ALA A 87 -7.77 5.72 6.88
CA ALA A 87 -6.86 5.09 7.84
C ALA A 87 -7.29 5.33 9.30
N SER A 88 -7.77 6.53 9.63
CA SER A 88 -8.28 6.84 10.97
C SER A 88 -9.52 6.02 11.33
N VAL A 89 -10.42 5.81 10.37
CA VAL A 89 -11.60 4.95 10.54
C VAL A 89 -11.17 3.49 10.72
N GLY A 90 -10.23 2.99 9.90
CA GLY A 90 -9.68 1.64 10.03
C GLY A 90 -9.07 1.34 11.40
N MET A 91 -8.26 2.28 11.91
CA MET A 91 -7.68 2.15 13.26
C MET A 91 -8.74 2.19 14.36
N SER A 92 -9.76 3.06 14.24
CA SER A 92 -10.86 3.08 15.21
C SER A 92 -11.61 1.75 15.27
N LEU A 93 -11.83 1.11 14.11
CA LEU A 93 -12.50 -0.18 13.99
C LEU A 93 -11.69 -1.31 14.63
N LEU A 94 -10.39 -1.30 14.40
CA LEU A 94 -9.47 -2.21 15.09
C LEU A 94 -9.54 -2.05 16.61
N THR A 95 -9.50 -0.82 17.13
CA THR A 95 -9.56 -0.61 18.59
C THR A 95 -10.87 -1.12 19.19
N MET A 96 -11.99 -1.04 18.45
CA MET A 96 -13.25 -1.63 18.89
C MET A 96 -13.17 -3.16 18.94
N MET A 97 -12.59 -3.81 17.93
CA MET A 97 -12.42 -5.27 17.89
C MET A 97 -11.56 -5.80 19.03
N ILE A 98 -10.43 -5.13 19.31
CA ILE A 98 -9.53 -5.51 20.40
C ILE A 98 -10.26 -5.37 21.76
N ARG A 99 -11.11 -4.34 21.93
CA ARG A 99 -11.90 -4.16 23.16
C ARG A 99 -13.03 -5.17 23.31
N SER A 100 -13.62 -5.67 22.23
CA SER A 100 -14.71 -6.65 22.30
C SER A 100 -14.23 -8.09 22.43
N ASN A 101 -13.23 -8.48 21.63
CA ASN A 101 -12.80 -9.87 21.49
C ASN A 101 -11.47 -10.16 22.21
N GLY A 102 -10.78 -9.11 22.69
CA GLY A 102 -9.47 -9.23 23.33
C GLY A 102 -8.32 -9.53 22.36
N ASN A 103 -8.59 -9.60 21.05
CA ASN A 103 -7.64 -10.01 20.04
C ASN A 103 -7.92 -9.37 18.66
N ASP A 104 -6.91 -9.29 17.81
CA ASP A 104 -6.97 -8.70 16.46
C ASP A 104 -7.16 -9.74 15.35
N PHE A 105 -7.48 -10.97 15.72
CA PHE A 105 -7.67 -12.07 14.78
C PHE A 105 -9.08 -12.04 14.21
N MET A 106 -9.15 -12.02 12.88
CA MET A 106 -10.36 -12.31 12.13
C MET A 106 -10.55 -13.84 12.11
N GLU A 107 -11.03 -14.41 13.22
CA GLU A 107 -11.58 -15.76 13.19
C GLU A 107 -12.94 -15.71 12.49
N ALA A 108 -13.05 -16.37 11.35
CA ALA A 108 -14.33 -16.72 10.78
C ALA A 108 -14.94 -17.84 11.64
N SER A 109 -15.44 -17.51 12.83
CA SER A 109 -16.36 -18.37 13.57
C SER A 109 -17.71 -18.36 12.86
N ILE A 110 -17.72 -18.99 11.69
CA ILE A 110 -18.92 -19.53 11.10
C ILE A 110 -19.30 -20.68 12.04
N PHE A 111 -20.42 -20.49 12.77
CA PHE A 111 -21.07 -21.58 13.50
C PHE A 111 -21.21 -22.84 12.64
#